data_AF-A0A090D247-F1
#
_entry.id   AF-A0A090D247-F1
#
_cell.length_a   1.000
_cell.length_b   1.000
_cell.length_c   1.000
_cell.angle_alpha   90.00
_cell.angle_beta   90.00
_cell.angle_gamma   90.00
#
_symmetry.space_group_name_H-M   'P 1'
#
loop_
_entity.id
_entity.type
_entity.pdbx_description
1 polymer ?
#
loop_
_entity_poly.entity_id
_entity_poly.type
_entity_poly.pdbx_seq_one_letter_code
_entity_poly.pdbx_strand_id
1 'polypeptide(L)'
;MKNKFCALLYTLALFASANAIAEMKPAVKILATTAKERYDGAADCKFVFTNFPINEDIKVSYLSCVSKDPKNRKVEWLKLFEDGTFGINKCRKAAVFDVNTKNTIKGEKVVARFETKEKVLAEISFVPKPLIFKSDKDSFSVEVILEETAPTTIYKFCLRGLKENDLLFFNSLSGSETLNSVYVHDPSKSFLYTPGVAGEVSGEAKVKFTKSDDILAFSLPWGMAIKEQRKGKTLSLIRN
;
A
#
# COMPACT_ATOMS: atom_id res chain seq x y z
N MET A 1 -56.96 -22.61 -5.17
CA MET A 1 -56.07 -23.57 -4.48
C MET A 1 -54.93 -23.92 -5.42
N LYS A 2 -53.67 -23.58 -5.05
CA LYS A 2 -52.36 -24.14 -5.50
C LYS A 2 -52.07 -24.02 -7.03
N ASN A 3 -50.89 -23.75 -7.60
CA ASN A 3 -49.47 -23.50 -7.24
C ASN A 3 -48.84 -22.89 -8.53
N LYS A 4 -48.15 -21.75 -8.49
CA LYS A 4 -46.67 -21.57 -8.48
C LYS A 4 -45.86 -22.10 -9.69
N PHE A 5 -45.21 -21.14 -10.35
CA PHE A 5 -43.78 -21.05 -10.72
C PHE A 5 -43.16 -21.80 -11.92
N CYS A 6 -42.30 -21.02 -12.61
CA CYS A 6 -41.04 -21.38 -13.27
C CYS A 6 -41.06 -22.21 -14.56
N ALA A 7 -40.77 -21.56 -15.68
CA ALA A 7 -39.69 -21.97 -16.59
C ALA A 7 -39.40 -20.82 -17.60
N LEU A 8 -38.73 -19.77 -17.13
CA LEU A 8 -37.97 -18.89 -18.02
C LEU A 8 -36.63 -19.61 -18.28
N LEU A 9 -36.66 -20.59 -19.18
CA LEU A 9 -35.47 -21.33 -19.61
C LEU A 9 -35.24 -21.10 -21.11
N TYR A 10 -34.04 -20.58 -21.40
CA TYR A 10 -33.25 -20.93 -22.57
C TYR A 10 -33.81 -20.52 -23.93
N THR A 11 -33.57 -19.26 -24.33
CA THR A 11 -33.23 -18.97 -25.72
C THR A 11 -32.33 -17.73 -25.81
N LEU A 12 -31.07 -17.89 -25.40
CA LEU A 12 -29.97 -17.03 -25.85
C LEU A 12 -28.84 -17.96 -26.26
N ALA A 13 -29.11 -18.66 -27.36
CA ALA A 13 -28.11 -19.38 -28.13
C ALA A 13 -27.46 -18.40 -29.11
N LEU A 14 -26.14 -18.30 -29.01
CA LEU A 14 -25.21 -18.09 -30.12
C LEU A 14 -25.52 -16.95 -31.10
N PHE A 15 -24.96 -15.78 -30.81
CA PHE A 15 -24.12 -15.14 -31.81
C PHE A 15 -22.66 -15.36 -31.43
N ALA A 16 -22.07 -16.35 -32.10
CA ALA A 16 -20.64 -16.45 -32.27
C ALA A 16 -20.16 -15.17 -32.99
N SER A 17 -19.69 -14.20 -32.22
CA SER A 17 -18.52 -13.44 -32.63
C SER A 17 -17.35 -14.07 -31.89
N ALA A 18 -16.40 -14.62 -32.64
CA ALA A 18 -15.04 -14.83 -32.20
C ALA A 18 -14.40 -13.46 -31.88
N ASN A 19 -14.93 -12.78 -30.88
CA ASN A 19 -14.28 -11.66 -30.24
C ASN A 19 -13.36 -12.31 -29.25
N ALA A 20 -12.06 -12.09 -29.40
CA ALA A 20 -11.08 -12.33 -28.37
C ALA A 20 -11.71 -11.93 -27.02
N ILE A 21 -12.10 -12.91 -26.21
CA ILE A 21 -12.30 -12.69 -24.79
C ILE A 21 -10.88 -12.37 -24.37
N ALA A 22 -10.53 -11.08 -24.42
CA ALA A 22 -9.25 -10.61 -23.93
C ALA A 22 -9.16 -11.20 -22.53
N GLU A 23 -8.25 -12.15 -22.32
CA GLU A 23 -8.08 -12.81 -21.03
C GLU A 23 -7.91 -11.68 -20.02
N MET A 24 -8.97 -11.46 -19.23
CA MET A 24 -8.97 -10.32 -18.34
C MET A 24 -7.95 -10.64 -17.26
N LYS A 25 -6.85 -9.88 -17.24
CA LYS A 25 -5.76 -10.13 -16.31
C LYS A 25 -6.27 -10.04 -14.87
N PRO A 26 -5.83 -10.94 -13.96
CA PRO A 26 -6.11 -10.81 -12.55
C PRO A 26 -5.64 -9.44 -12.04
N ALA A 27 -6.48 -8.76 -11.26
CA ALA A 27 -6.19 -7.46 -10.69
C ALA A 27 -6.65 -7.40 -9.22
N VAL A 28 -5.91 -6.64 -8.41
CA VAL A 28 -6.27 -6.39 -7.00
C VAL A 28 -6.34 -4.89 -6.78
N LYS A 29 -7.40 -4.45 -6.11
CA LYS A 29 -7.56 -3.09 -5.60
C LYS A 29 -7.57 -3.12 -4.08
N ILE A 30 -7.02 -2.07 -3.48
CA ILE A 30 -7.01 -1.90 -2.03
C ILE A 30 -7.99 -0.80 -1.68
N LEU A 31 -8.92 -1.10 -0.79
CA LEU A 31 -9.85 -0.13 -0.24
C LEU A 31 -9.52 0.06 1.25
N ALA A 32 -9.34 1.32 1.66
CA ALA A 32 -9.24 1.66 3.07
C ALA A 32 -10.60 1.43 3.74
N THR A 33 -10.60 0.86 4.94
CA THR A 33 -11.84 0.78 5.72
C THR A 33 -12.17 2.12 6.34
N THR A 34 -13.46 2.41 6.42
CA THR A 34 -13.98 3.63 7.05
C THR A 34 -13.66 3.63 8.55
N ALA A 35 -13.68 4.82 9.17
CA ALA A 35 -13.49 4.93 10.62
C ALA A 35 -14.54 4.13 11.40
N LYS A 36 -15.79 4.08 10.90
CA LYS A 36 -16.88 3.31 11.47
C LYS A 36 -16.59 1.80 11.42
N GLU A 37 -16.22 1.26 10.26
CA GLU A 37 -15.88 -0.16 10.13
C GLU A 37 -14.74 -0.57 11.07
N ARG A 38 -13.72 0.28 11.24
CA ARG A 38 -12.62 0.02 12.17
C ARG A 38 -13.05 0.04 13.63
N TYR A 39 -13.96 0.95 14.01
CA TYR A 39 -14.57 0.96 15.35
C TYR A 39 -15.32 -0.35 15.61
N ASP A 40 -15.99 -0.89 14.59
CA ASP A 40 -16.70 -2.17 14.62
C ASP A 40 -15.76 -3.40 14.52
N GLY A 41 -14.44 -3.19 14.58
CA GLY A 41 -13.43 -4.27 14.61
C GLY A 41 -12.94 -4.76 13.24
N ALA A 42 -13.28 -4.07 12.15
CA ALA A 42 -12.78 -4.41 10.82
C ALA A 42 -11.25 -4.17 10.68
N ALA A 43 -10.66 -4.79 9.66
CA ALA A 43 -9.26 -4.57 9.30
C ALA A 43 -8.99 -3.15 8.83
N ASP A 44 -7.70 -2.78 8.69
CA ASP A 44 -7.30 -1.45 8.23
C ASP A 44 -7.55 -1.27 6.73
N CYS A 45 -7.46 -2.36 5.96
CA CYS A 45 -7.74 -2.35 4.54
C CYS A 45 -8.34 -3.67 4.05
N LYS A 46 -9.05 -3.57 2.92
CA LYS A 46 -9.76 -4.64 2.21
C LYS A 46 -9.16 -4.82 0.83
N PHE A 47 -8.89 -6.05 0.43
CA PHE A 47 -8.48 -6.35 -0.95
C PHE A 47 -9.67 -6.81 -1.77
N VAL A 48 -9.86 -6.15 -2.92
CA VAL A 48 -10.89 -6.46 -3.91
C VAL A 48 -10.22 -7.11 -5.10
N PHE A 49 -10.59 -8.35 -5.37
CA PHE A 49 -10.02 -9.16 -6.43
C PHE A 49 -10.92 -9.09 -7.66
N THR A 50 -10.31 -9.06 -8.85
CA THR A 50 -11.02 -9.08 -10.13
C THR A 50 -10.32 -10.07 -11.04
N ASN A 51 -11.08 -10.98 -11.67
CA ASN A 51 -10.58 -12.02 -12.58
C ASN A 51 -9.52 -12.95 -11.97
N PHE A 52 -9.60 -13.19 -10.65
CA PHE A 52 -8.77 -14.18 -9.99
C PHE A 52 -9.30 -15.59 -10.24
N PRO A 53 -8.42 -16.60 -10.32
CA PRO A 53 -8.85 -17.97 -10.52
C PRO A 53 -9.70 -18.45 -9.34
N ILE A 54 -10.79 -19.14 -9.67
CA ILE A 54 -11.72 -19.72 -8.71
C ILE A 54 -11.29 -21.16 -8.44
N ASN A 55 -11.49 -21.60 -7.21
CA ASN A 55 -11.16 -22.94 -6.71
C ASN A 55 -9.67 -23.32 -6.78
N GLU A 56 -8.78 -22.34 -6.98
CA GLU A 56 -7.33 -22.52 -6.94
C GLU A 56 -6.72 -22.01 -5.62
N ASP A 57 -5.63 -22.67 -5.19
CA ASP A 57 -4.82 -22.21 -4.06
C ASP A 57 -3.95 -21.03 -4.51
N ILE A 58 -4.21 -19.86 -3.95
CA ILE A 58 -3.49 -18.62 -4.21
C ILE A 58 -2.63 -18.32 -2.98
N LYS A 59 -1.32 -18.27 -3.20
CA LYS A 59 -0.35 -17.82 -2.22
C LYS A 59 -0.33 -16.29 -2.19
N VAL A 60 -0.53 -15.72 -1.02
CA VAL A 60 -0.34 -14.29 -0.77
C VAL A 60 0.93 -14.13 0.04
N SER A 61 1.84 -13.29 -0.46
CA SER A 61 3.06 -12.95 0.23
C SER A 61 3.18 -11.44 0.41
N TYR A 62 3.53 -11.02 1.63
CA TYR A 62 3.75 -9.61 1.95
C TYR A 62 5.23 -9.35 2.17
N LEU A 63 5.75 -8.34 1.48
CA LEU A 63 7.12 -7.87 1.63
C LEU A 63 7.11 -6.42 2.11
N SER A 64 7.71 -6.22 3.28
CA SER A 64 7.96 -4.92 3.90
C SER A 64 9.21 -4.30 3.28
N CYS A 65 9.21 -3.00 2.96
CA CYS A 65 10.42 -2.30 2.52
C CYS A 65 11.55 -2.29 3.57
N VAL A 66 11.20 -2.56 4.84
CA VAL A 66 12.14 -2.68 5.96
C VAL A 66 12.82 -4.05 6.01
N SER A 67 12.26 -5.06 5.34
CA SER A 67 12.82 -6.42 5.27
C SER A 67 12.88 -6.89 3.82
N LYS A 68 14.04 -6.73 3.18
CA LYS A 68 14.28 -7.17 1.80
C LYS A 68 14.44 -8.68 1.65
N ASP A 69 14.70 -9.43 2.72
CA ASP A 69 14.84 -10.89 2.63
C ASP A 69 13.50 -11.54 2.22
N PRO A 70 13.41 -12.17 1.04
CA PRO A 70 12.20 -12.86 0.61
C PRO A 70 11.76 -13.97 1.57
N LYS A 71 12.66 -14.52 2.39
CA LYS A 71 12.36 -15.53 3.43
C LYS A 71 11.53 -14.94 4.57
N ASN A 72 11.59 -13.63 4.77
CA ASN A 72 10.78 -12.93 5.77
C ASN A 72 9.40 -12.54 5.24
N ARG A 73 9.05 -12.94 4.00
CA ARG A 73 7.69 -12.76 3.51
C ARG A 73 6.74 -13.53 4.41
N LYS A 74 5.77 -12.81 4.98
CA LYS A 74 4.63 -13.48 5.59
C LYS A 74 3.82 -14.10 4.46
N VAL A 75 3.56 -15.40 4.57
CA VAL A 75 2.82 -16.17 3.57
C VAL A 75 1.50 -16.64 4.15
N GLU A 76 0.43 -16.41 3.41
CA GLU A 76 -0.90 -16.95 3.68
C GLU A 76 -1.44 -17.58 2.40
N TRP A 77 -2.28 -18.60 2.55
CA TRP A 77 -2.93 -19.25 1.43
C TRP A 77 -4.41 -18.90 1.43
N LEU A 78 -4.90 -18.43 0.29
CA LEU A 78 -6.30 -18.15 0.06
C LEU A 78 -6.84 -18.99 -1.09
N LYS A 79 -8.14 -19.22 -1.10
CA LYS A 79 -8.87 -19.87 -2.18
C LYS A 79 -10.16 -19.09 -2.44
N LEU A 80 -10.35 -18.56 -3.64
CA LEU A 80 -11.61 -17.92 -4.02
C LEU A 80 -12.60 -19.00 -4.45
N PHE A 81 -13.82 -18.97 -3.93
CA PHE A 81 -14.88 -19.92 -4.27
C PHE A 81 -15.88 -19.32 -5.27
N GLU A 82 -16.68 -20.17 -5.91
CA GLU A 82 -17.69 -19.76 -6.91
C GLU A 82 -18.76 -18.82 -6.34
N ASP A 83 -19.03 -18.94 -5.03
CA ASP A 83 -19.93 -18.06 -4.28
C ASP A 83 -19.32 -16.66 -4.00
N GLY A 84 -18.10 -16.40 -4.48
CA GLY A 84 -17.37 -15.16 -4.27
C GLY A 84 -16.69 -15.04 -2.90
N THR A 85 -16.74 -16.07 -2.06
CA THR A 85 -16.09 -16.08 -0.75
C THR A 85 -14.66 -16.59 -0.80
N PHE A 86 -13.87 -16.23 0.21
CA PHE A 86 -12.47 -16.60 0.36
C PHE A 86 -12.29 -17.66 1.46
N GLY A 87 -11.66 -18.76 1.13
CA GLY A 87 -11.09 -19.73 2.06
C GLY A 87 -9.71 -19.28 2.53
N ILE A 88 -9.51 -18.94 3.81
CA ILE A 88 -8.17 -18.58 4.34
C ILE A 88 -7.58 -19.76 5.11
N ASN A 89 -6.36 -20.17 4.74
CA ASN A 89 -5.61 -21.28 5.35
C ASN A 89 -6.46 -22.55 5.55
N LYS A 90 -7.30 -22.89 4.56
CA LYS A 90 -8.16 -24.09 4.52
C LYS A 90 -9.25 -24.17 5.61
N CYS A 91 -9.50 -23.13 6.40
CA CYS A 91 -10.35 -23.24 7.60
C CYS A 91 -11.61 -22.35 7.61
N ARG A 92 -11.67 -21.24 6.88
CA ARG A 92 -12.80 -20.28 7.00
C ARG A 92 -13.17 -19.64 5.67
N LYS A 93 -14.48 -19.51 5.42
CA LYS A 93 -15.06 -18.71 4.34
C LYS A 93 -15.29 -17.27 4.83
N ALA A 94 -14.76 -16.28 4.13
CA ALA A 94 -15.00 -14.86 4.38
C ALA A 94 -15.42 -14.17 3.08
N ALA A 95 -16.34 -13.20 3.14
CA ALA A 95 -16.73 -12.44 1.94
C ALA A 95 -15.66 -11.41 1.51
N VAL A 96 -14.71 -11.09 2.40
CA VAL A 96 -13.70 -10.05 2.19
C VAL A 96 -12.34 -10.55 2.69
N PHE A 97 -11.28 -10.14 2.01
CA PHE A 97 -9.90 -10.37 2.44
C PHE A 97 -9.37 -9.15 3.20
N ASP A 98 -9.34 -9.28 4.52
CA ASP A 98 -9.12 -8.23 5.50
C ASP A 98 -7.69 -8.27 6.06
N VAL A 99 -6.90 -7.21 5.82
CA VAL A 99 -5.49 -7.15 6.23
C VAL A 99 -5.29 -6.18 7.40
N ASN A 100 -4.82 -6.70 8.54
CA ASN A 100 -4.46 -5.88 9.69
C ASN A 100 -3.01 -5.36 9.54
N THR A 101 -2.86 -4.06 9.74
CA THR A 101 -1.63 -3.32 9.51
C THR A 101 -0.97 -2.84 10.79
N LYS A 102 -1.45 -3.29 11.95
CA LYS A 102 -0.93 -2.93 13.28
C LYS A 102 0.59 -2.93 13.39
N ASN A 103 1.27 -3.91 12.77
CA ASN A 103 2.72 -4.08 12.90
C ASN A 103 3.54 -3.48 11.74
N THR A 104 2.93 -2.62 10.91
CA THR A 104 3.66 -1.79 9.95
C THR A 104 4.02 -0.44 10.55
N ILE A 105 5.13 0.11 10.08
CA ILE A 105 5.62 1.43 10.43
C ILE A 105 4.83 2.48 9.62
N LYS A 106 4.71 3.70 10.15
CA LYS A 106 4.08 4.80 9.41
C LYS A 106 4.92 5.15 8.18
N GLY A 107 4.27 5.37 7.05
CA GLY A 107 4.91 5.62 5.76
C GLY A 107 5.46 4.36 5.08
N GLU A 108 5.47 3.20 5.74
CA GLU A 108 6.07 1.97 5.19
C GLU A 108 5.37 1.51 3.90
N LYS A 109 6.13 1.38 2.81
CA LYS A 109 5.65 0.71 1.61
C LYS A 109 5.66 -0.80 1.79
N VAL A 110 4.51 -1.41 1.55
CA VAL A 110 4.30 -2.86 1.55
C VAL A 110 3.98 -3.31 0.13
N VAL A 111 4.63 -4.39 -0.30
CA VAL A 111 4.31 -5.08 -1.55
C VAL A 111 3.56 -6.37 -1.22
N ALA A 112 2.36 -6.53 -1.78
CA ALA A 112 1.60 -7.76 -1.72
C ALA A 112 1.65 -8.45 -3.10
N ARG A 113 2.10 -9.70 -3.10
CA ARG A 113 2.18 -10.53 -4.31
C ARG A 113 1.27 -11.73 -4.17
N PHE A 114 0.49 -11.97 -5.23
CA PHE A 114 -0.47 -13.05 -5.33
C PHE A 114 -0.02 -14.00 -6.44
N GLU A 115 0.16 -15.27 -6.12
CA GLU A 115 0.68 -16.26 -7.05
C GLU A 115 0.01 -17.62 -6.85
N THR A 116 -0.16 -18.37 -7.94
CA THR A 116 -0.47 -19.81 -7.88
C THR A 116 0.84 -20.59 -7.89
N LYS A 117 0.77 -21.92 -7.96
CA LYS A 117 1.96 -22.76 -8.17
C LYS A 117 2.66 -22.48 -9.51
N GLU A 118 1.93 -21.97 -10.49
CA GLU A 118 2.40 -21.87 -11.88
C GLU A 118 2.81 -20.45 -12.26
N LYS A 119 2.14 -19.43 -11.70
CA LYS A 119 2.34 -18.05 -12.14
C LYS A 119 2.04 -17.02 -11.06
N VAL A 120 2.60 -15.83 -11.26
CA VAL A 120 2.19 -14.62 -10.55
C VAL A 120 0.91 -14.11 -11.17
N LEU A 121 -0.10 -13.88 -10.34
CA LEU A 121 -1.40 -13.35 -10.76
C LEU A 121 -1.40 -11.82 -10.73
N ALA A 122 -0.94 -11.25 -9.63
CA ALA A 122 -0.85 -9.81 -9.44
C ALA A 122 0.23 -9.45 -8.42
N GLU A 123 0.73 -8.23 -8.51
CA GLU A 123 1.59 -7.61 -7.51
C GLU A 123 1.16 -6.16 -7.33
N ILE A 124 0.96 -5.74 -6.10
CA ILE A 124 0.51 -4.39 -5.76
C ILE A 124 1.38 -3.83 -4.64
N SER A 125 1.59 -2.52 -4.65
CA SER A 125 2.24 -1.80 -3.56
C SER A 125 1.26 -0.83 -2.91
N PHE A 126 1.39 -0.66 -1.59
CA PHE A 126 0.56 0.27 -0.82
C PHE A 126 1.26 0.73 0.44
N VAL A 127 0.77 1.83 1.01
CA VAL A 127 1.25 2.39 2.27
C VAL A 127 0.12 2.26 3.29
N PRO A 128 0.17 1.26 4.19
CA PRO A 128 -0.95 0.99 5.09
C PRO A 128 -1.27 2.12 6.06
N LYS A 129 -0.22 2.85 6.48
CA LYS A 129 -0.30 3.96 7.42
C LYS A 129 0.37 5.18 6.81
N PRO A 130 -0.28 5.89 5.86
CA PRO A 130 0.35 7.00 5.15
C PRO A 130 0.74 8.12 6.11
N LEU A 131 1.89 8.74 5.87
CA LEU A 131 2.31 9.96 6.55
C LEU A 131 1.95 11.13 5.64
N ILE A 132 0.95 11.91 6.03
CA ILE A 132 0.51 13.08 5.27
C ILE A 132 0.63 14.30 6.16
N PHE A 133 1.40 15.27 5.72
CA PHE A 133 1.61 16.54 6.39
C PHE A 133 1.05 17.65 5.51
N LYS A 134 0.43 18.65 6.13
CA LYS A 134 -0.06 19.84 5.44
C LYS A 134 0.77 21.05 5.83
N SER A 135 0.82 22.03 4.96
CA SER A 135 1.47 23.31 5.25
C SER A 135 0.63 24.13 6.23
N ASP A 136 1.24 25.13 6.84
CA ASP A 136 0.61 25.98 7.85
C ASP A 136 -0.62 26.72 7.30
N LYS A 137 -0.62 27.06 6.00
CA LYS A 137 -1.75 27.68 5.30
C LYS A 137 -2.60 26.70 4.49
N ASP A 138 -2.39 25.39 4.65
CA ASP A 138 -3.07 24.32 3.90
C ASP A 138 -2.96 24.45 2.37
N SER A 139 -2.02 25.24 1.84
CA SER A 139 -1.89 25.46 0.39
C SER A 139 -1.26 24.27 -0.34
N PHE A 140 -0.50 23.43 0.36
CA PHE A 140 0.01 22.18 -0.16
C PHE A 140 0.15 21.11 0.93
N SER A 141 0.36 19.87 0.50
CA SER A 141 0.64 18.76 1.41
C SER A 141 1.70 17.84 0.86
N VAL A 142 2.39 17.14 1.77
CA VAL A 142 3.40 16.14 1.46
C VAL A 142 2.92 14.81 2.00
N GLU A 143 2.74 13.83 1.11
CA GLU A 143 2.65 12.42 1.49
C GLU A 143 4.05 11.81 1.47
N VAL A 144 4.48 11.24 2.59
CA VAL A 144 5.79 10.62 2.78
C VAL A 144 5.67 9.11 2.74
N ILE A 145 6.43 8.50 1.84
CA ILE A 145 6.52 7.05 1.64
C ILE A 145 7.95 6.61 1.94
N LEU A 146 8.12 5.66 2.85
CA LEU A 146 9.37 4.96 3.09
C LEU A 146 9.56 3.90 2.01
N GLU A 147 10.45 4.18 1.06
CA GLU A 147 10.74 3.33 -0.09
C GLU A 147 11.74 2.22 0.28
N GLU A 148 12.73 2.56 1.09
CA GLU A 148 13.86 1.69 1.41
C GLU A 148 14.45 2.01 2.79
N THR A 149 14.97 1.00 3.50
CA THR A 149 15.70 1.20 4.76
C THR A 149 17.14 0.69 4.75
N ALA A 150 17.54 -0.09 3.73
CA ALA A 150 18.84 -0.73 3.66
C ALA A 150 19.27 -0.97 2.20
N PRO A 151 20.50 -0.60 1.80
CA PRO A 151 21.60 -0.12 2.64
C PRO A 151 21.45 1.32 3.16
N THR A 152 20.60 2.14 2.53
CA THR A 152 20.30 3.51 2.95
C THR A 152 18.80 3.71 3.14
N THR A 153 18.41 4.67 3.99
CA THR A 153 17.01 5.05 4.15
C THR A 153 16.60 5.97 3.03
N ILE A 154 15.56 5.61 2.27
CA ILE A 154 15.05 6.44 1.17
C ILE A 154 13.57 6.73 1.42
N TYR A 155 13.25 8.01 1.43
CA TYR A 155 11.90 8.53 1.43
C TYR A 155 11.53 9.04 0.04
N LYS A 156 10.28 8.80 -0.36
CA LYS A 156 9.63 9.44 -1.49
C LYS A 156 8.59 10.43 -0.98
N PHE A 157 8.68 11.65 -1.46
CA PHE A 157 7.70 12.70 -1.17
C PHE A 157 6.80 12.90 -2.38
N CYS A 158 5.51 12.67 -2.15
CA CYS A 158 4.44 12.93 -3.09
C CYS A 158 3.78 14.26 -2.71
N LEU A 159 4.09 15.30 -3.47
CA LEU A 159 3.56 16.64 -3.23
C LEU A 159 2.18 16.80 -3.88
N ARG A 160 1.23 17.40 -3.16
CA ARG A 160 -0.13 17.68 -3.66
C ARG A 160 -0.48 19.15 -3.40
N GLY A 161 -1.34 19.72 -4.26
CA GLY A 161 -1.74 21.13 -4.18
C GLY A 161 -0.77 22.10 -4.87
N LEU A 162 0.27 21.58 -5.50
CA LEU A 162 1.23 22.35 -6.29
C LEU A 162 0.87 22.33 -7.77
N LYS A 163 1.21 23.42 -8.48
CA LYS A 163 1.18 23.50 -9.93
C LYS A 163 2.54 23.16 -10.51
N GLU A 164 2.55 22.68 -11.75
CA GLU A 164 3.79 22.47 -12.49
C GLU A 164 4.64 23.75 -12.48
N ASN A 165 5.94 23.60 -12.24
CA ASN A 165 6.94 24.67 -12.07
C ASN A 165 6.81 25.51 -10.79
N ASP A 166 5.94 25.15 -9.83
CA ASP A 166 5.99 25.75 -8.50
C ASP A 166 7.38 25.50 -7.86
N LEU A 167 7.96 26.55 -7.28
CA LEU A 167 9.25 26.47 -6.60
C LEU A 167 9.04 26.19 -5.10
N LEU A 168 9.74 25.17 -4.60
CA LEU A 168 9.81 24.87 -3.18
C LEU A 168 11.26 24.90 -2.70
N PHE A 169 11.49 25.61 -1.61
CA PHE A 169 12.74 25.54 -0.88
C PHE A 169 12.67 24.36 0.09
N PHE A 170 13.46 23.33 -0.20
CA PHE A 170 13.64 22.17 0.63
C PHE A 170 14.86 22.36 1.54
N ASN A 171 14.67 22.15 2.83
CA ASN A 171 15.75 22.13 3.81
C ASN A 171 15.61 20.87 4.66
N SER A 172 16.70 20.17 4.91
CA SER A 172 16.73 19.09 5.89
C SER A 172 17.96 19.16 6.78
N LEU A 173 17.76 18.89 8.07
CA LEU A 173 18.82 18.75 9.07
C LEU A 173 18.76 17.34 9.65
N SER A 174 19.83 16.57 9.45
CA SER A 174 20.00 15.21 9.97
C SER A 174 21.34 15.17 10.70
N GLY A 175 21.35 15.06 12.03
CA GLY A 175 22.60 15.16 12.80
C GLY A 175 23.36 16.45 12.47
N SER A 176 24.57 16.33 11.92
CA SER A 176 25.39 17.45 11.42
C SER A 176 25.20 17.78 9.93
N GLU A 177 24.50 16.92 9.17
CA GLU A 177 24.22 17.12 7.76
C GLU A 177 23.10 18.13 7.57
N THR A 178 23.35 19.16 6.77
CA THR A 178 22.33 20.09 6.30
C THR A 178 22.26 20.03 4.77
N LEU A 179 21.07 19.79 4.25
CA LEU A 179 20.79 19.79 2.81
C LEU A 179 19.80 20.92 2.51
N ASN A 180 20.21 21.83 1.63
CA ASN A 180 19.37 22.92 1.15
C ASN A 180 19.26 22.81 -0.37
N SER A 181 18.05 22.80 -0.89
CA SER A 181 17.76 22.58 -2.30
C SER A 181 16.55 23.40 -2.73
N VAL A 182 16.54 23.81 -4.00
CA VAL A 182 15.33 24.31 -4.66
C VAL A 182 14.77 23.20 -5.52
N TYR A 183 13.54 22.80 -5.24
CA TYR A 183 12.79 21.83 -6.03
C TYR A 183 11.79 22.57 -6.91
N VAL A 184 11.86 22.30 -8.22
CA VAL A 184 10.87 22.73 -9.21
C VAL A 184 9.85 21.61 -9.34
N HIS A 185 8.58 21.89 -9.03
CA HIS A 185 7.56 20.85 -9.05
C HIS A 185 7.28 20.35 -10.47
N ASP A 186 7.43 19.04 -10.64
CA ASP A 186 7.03 18.30 -11.82
C ASP A 186 6.09 17.18 -11.37
N PRO A 187 4.79 17.23 -11.72
CA PRO A 187 3.81 16.21 -11.33
C PRO A 187 4.17 14.79 -11.78
N SER A 188 5.01 14.65 -12.81
CA SER A 188 5.48 13.36 -13.33
C SER A 188 6.67 12.78 -12.54
N LYS A 189 7.37 13.60 -11.76
CA LYS A 189 8.58 13.21 -11.03
C LYS A 189 8.35 13.17 -9.53
N SER A 190 8.87 12.12 -8.91
CA SER A 190 8.87 11.99 -7.45
C SER A 190 10.10 12.68 -6.87
N PHE A 191 9.94 13.39 -5.76
CA PHE A 191 11.08 13.91 -5.00
C PHE A 191 11.56 12.83 -4.04
N LEU A 192 12.81 12.37 -4.21
CA LEU A 192 13.44 11.38 -3.35
C LEU A 192 14.36 12.06 -2.35
N TYR A 193 14.29 11.63 -1.10
CA TYR A 193 15.08 12.15 -0.01
C TYR A 193 15.77 11.01 0.74
N THR A 194 17.08 11.14 0.93
CA THR A 194 17.91 10.19 1.66
C THR A 194 18.63 10.94 2.76
N PRO A 195 18.24 10.80 4.04
CA PRO A 195 19.06 11.28 5.15
C PRO A 195 20.36 10.45 5.23
N GLY A 196 21.52 11.10 5.28
CA GLY A 196 22.80 10.40 5.14
C GLY A 196 23.96 11.05 5.89
N VAL A 197 23.97 10.97 7.21
CA VAL A 197 25.11 11.48 8.00
C VAL A 197 26.27 10.47 7.97
N ALA A 198 27.43 10.89 7.47
CA ALA A 198 28.61 10.03 7.42
C ALA A 198 29.02 9.57 8.84
N GLY A 199 29.17 8.25 9.01
CA GLY A 199 29.56 7.63 10.28
C GLY A 199 28.42 7.31 11.24
N GLU A 200 27.20 7.78 10.96
CA GLU A 200 26.03 7.54 11.81
C GLU A 200 25.11 6.47 11.21
N VAL A 201 24.51 5.64 12.07
CA VAL A 201 23.66 4.51 11.66
C VAL A 201 22.18 4.71 11.99
N SER A 202 21.83 5.82 12.65
CA SER A 202 20.47 6.16 13.06
C SER A 202 20.30 7.62 13.40
N GLY A 203 19.07 8.12 13.30
CA GLY A 203 18.72 9.43 13.84
C GLY A 203 17.33 9.88 13.41
N GLU A 204 17.09 11.17 13.57
CA GLU A 204 15.92 11.86 13.03
C GLU A 204 16.36 12.99 12.09
N ALA A 205 15.64 13.14 10.99
CA ALA A 205 15.79 14.20 10.01
C ALA A 205 14.67 15.22 10.20
N LYS A 206 15.01 16.47 10.49
CA LYS A 206 14.07 17.59 10.48
C LYS A 206 13.95 18.10 9.06
N VAL A 207 12.78 17.95 8.46
CA VAL A 207 12.51 18.34 7.07
C VAL A 207 11.61 19.57 7.04
N LYS A 208 11.91 20.51 6.15
CA LYS A 208 11.12 21.72 5.91
C LYS A 208 10.97 21.98 4.42
N PHE A 209 9.73 22.19 3.99
CA PHE A 209 9.38 22.76 2.69
C PHE A 209 8.88 24.20 2.90
N THR A 210 9.32 25.12 2.06
CA THR A 210 8.82 26.50 2.04
C THR A 210 8.43 26.88 0.62
N LYS A 211 7.19 27.37 0.45
CA LYS A 211 6.68 27.92 -0.79
C LYS A 211 6.24 29.35 -0.53
N SER A 212 6.96 30.33 -1.10
CA SER A 212 6.78 31.75 -0.77
C SER A 212 6.89 31.98 0.75
N ASP A 213 5.77 32.16 1.45
CA ASP A 213 5.70 32.35 2.90
C ASP A 213 4.92 31.23 3.64
N ASP A 214 4.52 30.17 2.93
CA ASP A 214 3.87 28.99 3.50
C ASP A 214 4.90 27.90 3.81
N ILE A 215 4.82 27.34 5.02
CA ILE A 215 5.82 26.44 5.59
C ILE A 215 5.17 25.10 5.90
N LEU A 216 5.90 24.03 5.67
CA LEU A 216 5.56 22.68 6.09
C LEU A 216 6.80 22.05 6.72
N ALA A 217 6.76 21.68 8.00
CA ALA A 217 7.87 21.07 8.70
C ALA A 217 7.46 19.79 9.45
N PHE A 218 8.31 18.76 9.41
CA PHE A 218 8.10 17.50 10.12
C PHE A 218 9.43 16.78 10.38
N SER A 219 9.39 15.76 11.25
CA SER A 219 10.55 14.89 11.53
C SER A 219 10.34 13.50 10.93
N LEU A 220 11.41 12.92 10.38
CA LEU A 220 11.43 11.53 9.90
C LEU A 220 12.56 10.75 10.56
N PRO A 221 12.32 9.55 11.11
CA PRO A 221 13.39 8.68 11.58
C PRO A 221 14.24 8.20 10.40
N TRP A 222 15.47 7.73 10.66
CA TRP A 222 16.25 7.03 9.64
C TRP A 222 17.20 6.01 10.25
N GLY A 223 17.69 5.11 9.41
CA GLY A 223 18.59 4.03 9.83
C GLY A 223 17.95 3.12 10.87
N MET A 224 18.66 2.83 11.95
CA MET A 224 18.15 1.94 13.01
C MET A 224 16.95 2.51 13.78
N ALA A 225 16.78 3.83 13.83
CA ALA A 225 15.62 4.48 14.48
C ALA A 225 14.28 4.06 13.84
N ILE A 226 14.28 3.70 12.55
CA ILE A 226 13.09 3.14 11.88
C ILE A 226 12.69 1.80 12.50
N LYS A 227 13.67 0.94 12.81
CA LYS A 227 13.41 -0.41 13.34
C LYS A 227 12.82 -0.34 14.75
N GLU A 228 13.20 0.65 15.55
CA GLU A 228 12.68 0.88 16.90
C GLU A 228 11.18 1.21 16.91
N GLN A 229 10.65 1.74 15.80
CA GLN A 229 9.21 1.98 15.65
C GLN A 229 8.40 0.69 15.45
N ARG A 230 9.06 -0.43 15.15
CA ARG A 230 8.40 -1.71 14.91
C ARG A 230 8.14 -2.45 16.21
N LYS A 231 6.87 -2.48 16.65
CA LYS A 231 6.41 -3.40 17.70
C LYS A 231 5.73 -4.63 17.05
N GLY A 232 6.25 -5.83 17.26
CA GLY A 232 5.59 -7.10 16.87
C GLY A 232 5.83 -7.61 15.44
N LYS A 233 5.17 -8.73 15.08
CA LYS A 233 5.34 -9.45 13.79
C LYS A 233 4.57 -8.78 12.64
N THR A 234 5.23 -8.52 11.52
CA THR A 234 4.72 -7.79 10.33
C THR A 234 3.42 -8.36 9.75
N LEU A 235 2.34 -7.57 9.81
CA LEU A 235 1.01 -7.81 9.20
C LEU A 235 0.27 -9.08 9.66
N SER A 236 -1.05 -9.02 9.75
CA SER A 236 -1.86 -10.24 9.99
C SER A 236 -3.24 -10.14 9.40
N LEU A 237 -3.71 -11.19 8.73
CA LEU A 237 -5.13 -11.29 8.41
C LEU A 237 -5.97 -11.33 9.69
N ILE A 238 -7.13 -10.68 9.64
CA ILE A 238 -8.13 -10.82 10.68
C ILE A 238 -8.88 -12.13 10.47
N ARG A 239 -8.99 -12.92 11.53
CA ARG A 239 -9.82 -14.13 11.58
C ARG A 239 -11.06 -13.80 12.41
N ASN A 240 -12.02 -13.10 11.83
CA ASN A 240 -13.36 -13.01 12.43
C ASN A 240 -14.05 -14.37 12.29
#